data_AF-A0A5F0LT28-F1
#
_entry.id   AF-A0A5F0LT28-F1
#
_cell.length_a   1.000
_cell.length_b   1.000
_cell.length_c   1.000
_cell.angle_alpha   90.00
_cell.angle_beta   90.00
_cell.angle_gamma   90.00
#
_symmetry.space_group_name_H-M   'P 1'
#
loop_
_entity.id
_entity.type
_entity.pdbx_description
1 polymer ?
#
loop_
_entity_poly.entity_id
_entity_poly.type
_entity_poly.pdbx_seq_one_letter_code
_entity_poly.pdbx_strand_id
1 'polypeptide(L)'
;MQELERAEFDLAVLAPNGLRRGRTTGSCATAAVKAALMMLLRDEKIDKAEVSLPDGKHYLLVPIQDVQRLDGKRVRAEVLKDG
;
A
#
# COMPACT_ATOMS: atom_id res chain seq x y z
N MET A 1 5.37 16.22 -15.71
CA MET A 1 5.78 15.81 -14.36
C MET A 1 6.68 14.60 -14.56
N GLN A 2 8.01 14.77 -14.47
CA GLN A 2 8.90 13.62 -14.49
C GLN A 2 8.58 12.81 -13.25
N GLU A 3 8.08 11.58 -13.42
CA GLU A 3 8.07 10.63 -12.31
C GLU A 3 9.52 10.51 -11.85
N LEU A 4 9.82 11.02 -10.65
CA LEU A 4 11.05 10.65 -9.97
C LEU A 4 11.07 9.12 -9.95
N GLU A 5 12.14 8.54 -10.48
CA GLU A 5 12.34 7.09 -10.48
C GLU A 5 12.49 6.67 -9.00
N ARG A 6 11.37 6.27 -8.39
CA ARG A 6 11.32 5.86 -6.98
C ARG A 6 11.70 4.39 -6.89
N ALA A 7 12.44 4.04 -5.85
CA ALA A 7 12.82 2.66 -5.57
C ALA A 7 11.88 1.99 -4.56
N GLU A 8 11.70 0.68 -4.66
CA GLU A 8 11.00 -0.08 -3.63
C GLU A 8 11.83 -0.07 -2.33
N PHE A 9 11.15 0.14 -1.20
CA PHE A 9 11.75 0.01 0.12
C PHE A 9 11.58 -1.42 0.63
N ASP A 10 12.62 -2.22 0.46
CA ASP A 10 12.61 -3.64 0.85
C ASP A 10 12.62 -3.80 2.38
N LEU A 11 11.51 -4.33 2.92
CA LEU A 11 11.35 -4.61 4.35
C LEU A 11 12.06 -5.90 4.81
N ALA A 12 12.55 -6.74 3.89
CA ALA A 12 13.38 -7.88 4.23
C ALA A 12 14.78 -7.46 4.68
N VAL A 13 15.23 -6.26 4.28
CA VAL A 13 16.50 -5.67 4.72
C VAL A 13 16.35 -5.11 6.14
N LEU A 14 17.20 -5.59 7.05
CA LEU A 14 17.23 -5.11 8.43
C LEU A 14 17.62 -3.64 8.51
N ALA A 15 17.13 -2.96 9.54
CA ALA A 15 17.61 -1.62 9.87
C ALA A 15 19.11 -1.65 10.27
N PRO A 16 19.81 -0.51 10.28
CA PRO A 16 21.24 -0.44 10.64
C PRO A 16 21.57 -1.02 12.03
N ASN A 17 20.59 -1.08 12.93
CA ASN A 17 20.70 -1.67 14.26
C ASN A 17 20.36 -3.18 14.31
N GLY A 18 20.18 -3.84 13.16
CA GLY A 18 19.87 -5.26 13.05
C GLY A 18 18.40 -5.65 13.34
N LEU A 19 17.50 -4.68 13.57
CA LEU A 19 16.09 -4.97 13.85
C LEU A 19 15.25 -5.01 12.56
N ARG A 20 14.15 -5.78 12.61
CA ARG A 20 13.15 -5.80 11.54
C ARG A 20 12.47 -4.44 11.41
N ARG A 21 12.16 -4.07 10.17
CA ARG A 21 11.31 -2.93 9.85
C ARG A 21 9.88 -3.40 9.63
N GLY A 22 8.93 -2.50 9.88
CA GLY A 22 7.51 -2.75 9.68
C GLY A 22 6.84 -1.60 8.91
N ARG A 23 5.54 -1.73 8.70
CA ARG A 23 4.72 -0.71 8.03
C ARG A 23 3.95 0.11 9.06
N THR A 24 3.85 1.41 8.81
CA THR A 24 3.04 2.29 9.67
C THR A 24 1.55 2.08 9.39
N THR A 25 0.69 2.41 10.37
CA THR A 25 -0.76 2.42 10.16
C THR A 25 -1.17 3.34 9.01
N GLY A 26 -0.48 4.48 8.83
CA GLY A 26 -0.73 5.40 7.73
C GLY A 26 -0.45 4.77 6.36
N SER A 27 0.64 4.00 6.25
CA SER A 27 0.96 3.27 5.01
C SER A 27 -0.11 2.21 4.70
N CYS A 28 -0.55 1.45 5.70
CA CYS A 28 -1.61 0.45 5.53
C CYS A 28 -2.96 1.10 5.14
N ALA A 29 -3.35 2.18 5.80
CA ALA A 29 -4.58 2.91 5.48
C ALA A 29 -4.54 3.48 4.06
N THR A 30 -3.39 4.03 3.64
CA THR A 30 -3.21 4.54 2.27
C THR A 30 -3.36 3.44 1.24
N ALA A 31 -2.78 2.26 1.48
CA ALA A 31 -2.91 1.10 0.59
C ALA A 31 -4.36 0.62 0.47
N ALA A 32 -5.08 0.51 1.60
CA ALA A 32 -6.50 0.14 1.60
C ALA A 32 -7.34 1.14 0.77
N VAL A 33 -7.13 2.45 0.95
CA VAL A 33 -7.84 3.48 0.18
C VAL A 33 -7.54 3.37 -1.31
N LYS A 34 -6.26 3.16 -1.71
CA LYS A 34 -5.90 2.95 -3.11
C LYS A 34 -6.62 1.73 -3.70
N ALA A 35 -6.62 0.60 -3.00
CA ALA A 35 -7.30 -0.61 -3.47
C ALA A 35 -8.82 -0.41 -3.60
N ALA A 36 -9.45 0.26 -2.64
CA ALA A 36 -10.88 0.57 -2.70
C ALA A 36 -11.21 1.50 -3.88
N LEU A 37 -10.39 2.52 -4.16
CA LEU A 37 -10.59 3.45 -5.26
C LEU A 37 -10.35 2.81 -6.63
N MET A 38 -9.36 1.92 -6.75
CA MET A 38 -9.12 1.16 -7.98
C MET A 38 -10.34 0.32 -8.35
N MET A 39 -10.92 -0.40 -7.38
CA MET A 39 -12.16 -1.15 -7.61
C MET A 39 -13.34 -0.21 -7.87
N LEU A 40 -13.51 0.87 -7.09
CA LEU A 40 -14.67 1.75 -7.23
C LEU A 40 -14.70 2.48 -8.58
N LEU A 41 -13.56 2.99 -9.04
CA LEU A 41 -13.47 3.86 -10.22
C LEU A 41 -13.14 3.11 -11.51
N ARG A 42 -12.46 1.96 -11.42
CA ARG A 42 -11.96 1.21 -12.58
C ARG A 42 -12.45 -0.23 -12.63
N ASP A 43 -13.21 -0.68 -11.63
CA ASP A 43 -13.61 -2.07 -11.45
C ASP A 43 -12.41 -3.03 -11.41
N GLU A 44 -11.27 -2.54 -10.92
CA GLU A 44 -10.02 -3.28 -10.87
C GLU A 44 -9.71 -3.74 -9.43
N LYS A 45 -9.60 -5.05 -9.23
CA LYS A 45 -9.14 -5.64 -7.97
C LYS A 45 -7.62 -5.84 -8.01
N ILE A 46 -6.93 -5.19 -7.08
CA ILE A 46 -5.47 -5.30 -6.91
C ILE A 46 -5.14 -6.11 -5.66
N ASP A 47 -4.02 -6.84 -5.70
CA ASP A 47 -3.49 -7.66 -4.60
C ASP A 47 -2.43 -6.92 -3.76
N LYS A 48 -1.84 -5.85 -4.30
CA LYS A 48 -0.87 -4.98 -3.65
C LYS A 48 -1.02 -3.54 -4.11
N ALA A 49 -0.69 -2.59 -3.24
CA ALA A 49 -0.66 -1.18 -3.57
C ALA A 49 0.71 -0.57 -3.25
N GLU A 50 1.24 0.24 -4.17
CA GLU A 50 2.41 1.08 -3.90
C GLU A 50 2.04 2.26 -3.01
N VAL A 51 2.80 2.48 -1.94
CA VAL A 51 2.64 3.61 -1.02
C VAL A 51 3.93 4.40 -0.95
N SER A 52 3.91 5.63 -1.42
CA SER A 52 5.05 6.54 -1.37
C SER A 52 5.47 6.83 0.07
N LEU A 53 6.77 6.85 0.32
CA LEU A 53 7.33 7.25 1.61
C LEU A 53 7.57 8.76 1.68
N PRO A 54 7.60 9.36 2.89
CA PRO A 54 7.77 10.80 3.06
C PRO A 54 9.10 11.36 2.52
N ASP A 55 10.09 10.51 2.26
CA ASP A 55 11.38 10.93 1.70
C ASP A 55 11.34 11.26 0.20
N GLY A 56 10.21 10.97 -0.47
CA GLY A 56 9.99 11.23 -1.89
C GLY A 56 10.81 10.35 -2.85
N LYS A 57 11.63 9.44 -2.33
CA LYS A 57 12.54 8.59 -3.10
C LYS A 57 12.11 7.14 -3.12
N HIS A 58 11.34 6.70 -2.13
CA HIS A 58 10.95 5.32 -1.99
C HIS A 58 9.44 5.10 -1.97
N TYR A 59 9.04 3.85 -2.23
CA TYR A 59 7.68 3.36 -2.00
C TYR A 59 7.69 1.99 -1.31
N LEU A 60 6.61 1.66 -0.62
CA LEU A 60 6.35 0.32 -0.08
C LEU A 60 5.34 -0.40 -0.97
N LEU A 61 5.60 -1.67 -1.30
CA LEU A 61 4.54 -2.58 -1.74
C LEU A 61 3.79 -3.11 -0.51
N VAL A 62 2.50 -2.76 -0.42
CA VAL A 62 1.63 -3.17 0.68
C VAL A 62 0.62 -4.19 0.16
N PRO A 63 0.70 -5.48 0.54
CA PRO A 63 -0.34 -6.47 0.26
C PRO A 63 -1.71 -6.03 0.77
N ILE A 64 -2.72 -6.29 -0.04
CA ILE A 64 -4.13 -6.06 0.24
C ILE A 64 -4.73 -7.39 0.70
N GLN A 65 -5.36 -7.38 1.87
CA GLN A 65 -5.96 -8.57 2.47
C GLN A 65 -7.27 -8.92 1.77
N ASP A 66 -8.11 -7.92 1.49
CA ASP A 66 -9.34 -8.10 0.73
C ASP A 66 -9.78 -6.79 0.06
N VAL A 67 -10.54 -6.94 -1.03
CA VAL A 67 -11.30 -5.87 -1.69
C VAL A 67 -12.66 -6.44 -2.05
N GLN A 68 -13.71 -5.80 -1.54
CA GLN A 68 -15.10 -6.21 -1.71
C GLN A 68 -15.97 -5.02 -2.14
N ARG A 69 -16.67 -5.18 -3.26
CA ARG A 69 -17.76 -4.28 -3.64
C ARG A 69 -18.97 -4.57 -2.75
N LEU A 70 -19.41 -3.57 -2.00
CA LEU A 70 -20.60 -3.67 -1.15
C LEU A 70 -21.87 -3.38 -1.94
N ASP A 71 -21.80 -2.41 -2.87
CA ASP A 71 -22.82 -2.11 -3.86
C ASP A 71 -22.22 -1.30 -5.03
N GLY A 72 -23.07 -0.75 -5.91
CA GLY A 72 -22.64 0.03 -7.08
C GLY A 72 -21.84 1.30 -6.77
N LYS A 73 -21.83 1.79 -5.51
CA LYS A 73 -21.16 3.05 -5.11
C LYS A 73 -20.22 2.90 -3.92
N ARG A 74 -20.17 1.74 -3.27
CA ARG A 74 -19.38 1.50 -2.07
C ARG A 74 -18.47 0.28 -2.24
N VAL A 75 -17.21 0.47 -1.86
CA VAL A 75 -16.20 -0.59 -1.81
C VAL A 75 -15.54 -0.57 -0.43
N ARG A 76 -15.28 -1.75 0.11
CA ARG A 76 -14.45 -1.97 1.29
C ARG A 76 -13.13 -2.60 0.84
N ALA A 77 -12.02 -2.14 1.40
CA ALA A 77 -10.74 -2.79 1.25
C ALA A 77 -10.07 -2.92 2.62
N GLU A 78 -9.30 -3.98 2.78
CA GLU A 78 -8.65 -4.34 4.03
C GLU A 78 -7.16 -4.54 3.83
N VAL A 79 -6.38 -4.09 4.80
CA VAL A 79 -4.94 -4.35 4.89
C VAL A 79 -4.66 -4.83 6.30
N LEU A 80 -4.09 -6.03 6.42
CA LEU A 80 -3.55 -6.49 7.69
C LEU A 80 -2.20 -5.80 7.92
N LYS A 81 -2.10 -5.04 9.01
CA LYS A 81 -0.81 -4.52 9.48
C LYS A 81 -0.05 -5.65 10.16
N ASP A 82 0.70 -6.39 9.36
CA ASP A 82 1.65 -7.40 9.83
C ASP A 82 3.08 -6.83 9.83
N GLY A 83 3.78 -6.97 10.95
CA GLY A 83 5.06 -6.34 11.26
C GLY A 83 5.20 -5.89 12.71
#